data_AF-A0A494RK76-F1
#
_entry.id   AF-A0A494RK76-F1
#
_cell.length_a   1.000
_cell.length_b   1.000
_cell.length_c   1.000
_cell.angle_alpha   90.00
_cell.angle_beta   90.00
_cell.angle_gamma   90.00
#
_symmetry.space_group_name_H-M   'P 1'
#
loop_
_entity.id
_entity.type
_entity.pdbx_description
1 polymer ?
#
loop_
_entity_poly.entity_id
_entity_poly.type
_entity_poly.pdbx_seq_one_letter_code
_entity_poly.pdbx_strand_id
1 'polypeptide(L)'
;MSRLLDLEHFVAEKLAWHQRIACDPTVSLSAKVVAGFILHDLYASQGGAWRGQERTAGLGVSARQLRRLLEEFEAASYLQVEVRKGRGRTNICGKPS
;
A
#
# COMPACT_ATOMS: atom_id res chain seq x y z
N MET A 1 10.19 1.42 -17.57
CA MET A 1 10.13 -0.06 -17.65
C MET A 1 8.95 -0.54 -16.82
N SER A 2 8.13 -1.44 -17.34
CA SER A 2 6.93 -1.92 -16.66
C SER A 2 7.32 -2.74 -15.42
N ARG A 3 6.70 -2.48 -14.25
CA ARG A 3 6.88 -3.26 -13.01
C ARG A 3 6.62 -4.76 -13.17
N LEU A 4 5.96 -5.17 -14.26
CA LEU A 4 5.73 -6.56 -14.62
C LEU A 4 7.00 -7.32 -15.04
N LEU A 5 8.06 -6.61 -15.45
CA LEU A 5 9.27 -7.21 -16.05
C LEU A 5 10.48 -7.25 -15.10
N ASP A 6 10.41 -6.58 -13.95
CA ASP A 6 11.51 -6.53 -12.97
C ASP A 6 11.00 -6.82 -11.56
N LEU A 7 10.87 -8.12 -11.26
CA LEU A 7 10.33 -8.61 -10.00
C LEU A 7 11.25 -8.29 -8.82
N GLU A 8 12.57 -8.36 -9.00
CA GLU A 8 13.55 -8.06 -7.96
C GLU A 8 13.47 -6.59 -7.56
N HIS A 9 13.41 -5.69 -8.55
CA HIS A 9 13.22 -4.26 -8.28
C HIS A 9 11.89 -3.99 -7.60
N PHE A 10 10.80 -4.66 -7.99
CA PHE A 10 9.51 -4.53 -7.32
C PHE A 10 9.57 -4.97 -5.85
N VAL A 11 10.22 -6.10 -5.56
CA VAL A 11 10.39 -6.59 -4.17
C VAL A 11 11.24 -5.62 -3.35
N ALA A 12 12.32 -5.09 -3.93
CA ALA A 12 13.19 -4.10 -3.28
C ALA A 12 12.46 -2.78 -2.99
N GLU A 13 11.75 -2.20 -3.97
CA GLU A 13 10.95 -0.97 -3.80
C GLU A 13 9.90 -1.14 -2.71
N LYS A 14 9.24 -2.30 -2.69
CA LYS A 14 8.18 -2.67 -1.75
C LYS A 14 8.72 -2.85 -0.32
N LEU A 15 9.88 -3.48 -0.15
CA LEU A 15 10.54 -3.60 1.15
C LEU A 15 11.02 -2.24 1.66
N ALA A 16 11.64 -1.42 0.80
CA ALA A 16 12.08 -0.08 1.14
C ALA A 16 10.90 0.83 1.55
N TRP A 17 9.76 0.71 0.87
CA TRP A 17 8.53 1.39 1.26
C TRP A 17 8.08 1.02 2.67
N HIS A 18 8.00 -0.26 3.00
CA HIS A 18 7.59 -0.70 4.33
C HIS A 18 8.59 -0.32 5.43
N GLN A 19 9.89 -0.39 5.13
CA GLN A 19 10.93 0.03 6.08
C GLN A 19 10.81 1.51 6.44
N ARG A 20 10.51 2.39 5.47
CA ARG A 20 10.25 3.82 5.76
C ARG A 20 9.12 4.01 6.77
N ILE A 21 7.99 3.34 6.55
CA ILE A 21 6.82 3.41 7.46
C ILE A 21 7.15 2.82 8.83
N ALA A 22 7.87 1.69 8.88
CA ALA A 22 8.24 1.02 10.11
C ALA A 22 9.16 1.88 10.98
N CYS A 23 10.11 2.59 10.36
CA CYS A 23 11.08 3.45 11.02
C CYS A 23 10.55 4.85 11.37
N ASP A 24 9.43 5.29 10.79
CA ASP A 24 8.85 6.59 11.12
C ASP A 24 8.22 6.57 12.53
N PRO A 25 8.71 7.39 13.49
CA PRO A 25 8.15 7.45 14.83
C PRO A 25 6.79 8.15 14.91
N THR A 26 6.42 8.94 13.89
CA THR A 26 5.15 9.68 13.83
C THR A 26 3.98 8.80 13.38
N VAL A 27 4.28 7.64 12.78
CA VAL A 27 3.28 6.68 12.31
C VAL A 27 2.82 5.78 13.46
N SER A 28 1.50 5.66 13.63
CA SER A 28 0.91 4.81 14.68
C SER A 28 1.22 3.32 14.48
N LEU A 29 1.21 2.55 15.58
CA LEU A 29 1.43 1.11 15.52
C LEU A 29 0.39 0.40 14.61
N SER A 30 -0.87 0.81 14.69
CA SER A 30 -1.94 0.29 13.84
C SER A 30 -1.69 0.53 12.36
N ALA A 31 -1.17 1.72 12.01
CA ALA A 31 -0.77 2.02 10.65
C ALA A 31 0.38 1.11 10.19
N LYS A 32 1.42 0.91 11.02
CA LYS A 32 2.53 -0.01 10.70
C LYS A 32 2.06 -1.44 10.44
N VAL A 33 1.11 -1.94 11.24
CA VAL A 33 0.50 -3.27 11.03
C VAL A 33 -0.24 -3.33 9.68
N VAL A 34 -1.02 -2.31 9.35
CA VAL A 34 -1.71 -2.24 8.05
C VAL A 34 -0.73 -2.13 6.89
N ALA A 35 0.37 -1.40 7.04
CA ALA A 35 1.42 -1.34 6.02
C ALA A 35 2.04 -2.72 5.76
N GLY A 36 2.28 -3.52 6.81
CA GLY A 36 2.73 -4.91 6.67
C GLY A 36 1.70 -5.79 5.96
N PHE A 37 0.40 -5.59 6.20
CA PHE A 37 -0.64 -6.30 5.45
C PHE A 37 -0.65 -5.91 3.97
N ILE A 38 -0.60 -4.59 3.67
CA ILE A 38 -0.54 -4.08 2.30
C ILE A 38 0.69 -4.65 1.59
N LEU A 39 1.84 -4.66 2.26
CA LEU A 39 3.04 -5.34 1.79
C LEU A 39 2.69 -6.77 1.36
N HIS A 40 2.11 -7.62 2.18
CA HIS A 40 1.81 -8.99 1.75
C HIS A 40 0.82 -9.12 0.58
N ASP A 41 -0.16 -8.21 0.47
CA ASP A 41 -1.20 -8.27 -0.57
C ASP A 41 -0.83 -7.60 -1.91
N LEU A 42 0.29 -6.87 -1.99
CA LEU A 42 0.76 -6.28 -3.24
C LEU A 42 1.22 -7.34 -4.25
N TYR A 43 0.44 -7.54 -5.31
CA TYR A 43 0.74 -8.46 -6.42
C TYR A 43 1.52 -7.79 -7.54
N ALA A 44 2.73 -8.31 -7.82
CA ALA A 44 3.58 -7.87 -8.93
C ALA A 44 2.87 -8.02 -10.29
N SER A 45 2.11 -9.10 -10.46
CA SER A 45 1.36 -9.41 -11.69
C SER A 45 0.21 -8.45 -12.01
N GLN A 46 -0.15 -7.56 -11.08
CA GLN A 46 -1.09 -6.45 -11.31
C GLN A 46 -0.42 -5.07 -11.20
N GLY A 47 0.90 -4.99 -11.44
CA GLY A 47 1.63 -3.73 -11.43
C GLY A 47 1.81 -3.11 -10.03
N GLY A 48 1.67 -3.92 -8.97
CA GLY A 48 1.65 -3.44 -7.60
C GLY A 48 0.29 -2.94 -7.13
N ALA A 49 -0.80 -3.31 -7.82
CA ALA A 49 -2.14 -3.14 -7.29
C ALA A 49 -2.43 -4.21 -6.22
N TRP A 50 -2.92 -3.76 -5.06
CA TRP A 50 -3.53 -4.58 -4.02
C TRP A 50 -4.97 -5.02 -4.36
N ARG A 51 -5.48 -6.07 -3.71
CA ARG A 51 -6.87 -6.52 -3.89
C ARG A 51 -7.83 -5.57 -3.17
N GLY A 52 -9.03 -5.40 -3.73
CA GLY A 52 -10.02 -4.42 -3.25
C GLY A 52 -10.39 -4.57 -1.78
N GLN A 53 -10.79 -3.44 -1.17
CA GLN A 53 -11.09 -3.24 0.26
C GLN A 53 -11.99 -4.34 0.86
N GLU A 54 -12.86 -4.95 0.06
CA GLU A 54 -13.80 -6.03 0.38
C GLU A 54 -13.14 -7.25 1.09
N ARG A 55 -11.86 -7.57 0.81
CA ARG A 55 -11.17 -8.72 1.42
C ARG A 55 -10.46 -8.44 2.74
N THR A 56 -10.56 -7.23 3.27
CA THR A 56 -9.98 -6.87 4.58
C THR A 56 -10.89 -7.18 5.77
N ALA A 57 -12.15 -7.55 5.52
CA ALA A 57 -13.06 -8.11 6.51
C ALA A 57 -12.50 -9.44 7.04
N GLY A 58 -11.84 -9.40 8.20
CA GLY A 58 -11.17 -10.55 8.83
C GLY A 58 -9.86 -10.19 9.54
N LEU A 59 -9.31 -8.99 9.29
CA LEU A 59 -7.99 -8.57 9.80
C LEU A 59 -8.05 -7.72 11.07
N GLY A 60 -9.22 -7.67 11.73
CA GLY A 60 -9.43 -6.83 12.92
C GLY A 60 -9.48 -5.32 12.66
N VAL A 61 -9.44 -4.88 11.40
CA VAL A 61 -9.56 -3.47 11.00
C VAL A 61 -10.85 -3.29 10.20
N SER A 62 -11.70 -2.35 10.61
CA SER A 62 -12.91 -2.02 9.86
C SER A 62 -12.58 -1.33 8.53
N ALA A 63 -13.47 -1.46 7.53
CA ALA A 63 -13.30 -0.77 6.25
C ALA A 63 -13.14 0.76 6.38
N ARG A 64 -13.78 1.36 7.40
CA ARG A 64 -13.66 2.78 7.72
C ARG A 64 -12.28 3.14 8.28
N GLN A 65 -11.75 2.33 9.19
CA GLN A 65 -10.39 2.51 9.73
C GLN A 65 -9.34 2.34 8.64
N LEU A 66 -9.49 1.32 7.80
CA LEU A 66 -8.60 1.12 6.67
C LEU A 66 -8.61 2.35 5.74
N ARG A 67 -9.79 2.87 5.39
CA ARG A 67 -9.90 4.07 4.54
C ARG A 67 -9.15 5.27 5.12
N ARG A 68 -9.33 5.56 6.41
CA ARG A 68 -8.61 6.64 7.09
C ARG A 68 -7.11 6.45 7.05
N LEU A 69 -6.63 5.23 7.32
CA LEU A 69 -5.19 4.92 7.30
C LEU A 69 -4.58 5.08 5.90
N LEU A 70 -5.33 4.80 4.84
CA LEU A 70 -4.87 5.05 3.47
C LEU A 70 -4.80 6.54 3.15
N GLU A 71 -5.79 7.31 3.60
CA GLU A 71 -5.79 8.78 3.47
C GLU A 71 -4.59 9.37 4.22
N GLU A 72 -4.26 8.85 5.41
CA GLU A 72 -3.07 9.23 6.17
C GLU A 72 -1.78 8.88 5.41
N PHE A 73 -1.67 7.69 4.84
CA PHE A 73 -0.50 7.30 4.03
C PHE A 73 -0.36 8.12 2.75
N GLU A 74 -1.47 8.49 2.11
CA GLU A 74 -1.46 9.37 0.94
C GLU A 74 -1.01 10.79 1.33
N ALA A 75 -1.56 11.35 2.41
CA ALA A 75 -1.16 12.66 2.93
C ALA A 75 0.32 12.71 3.34
N ALA A 76 0.83 11.62 3.92
CA ALA A 76 2.24 11.46 4.29
C ALA A 76 3.15 11.03 3.12
N SER A 77 2.64 11.00 1.88
CA SER A 77 3.39 10.63 0.67
C SER A 77 3.99 9.21 0.68
N TYR A 78 3.46 8.33 1.53
CA TYR A 78 3.78 6.91 1.54
C TYR A 78 3.08 6.17 0.40
N LEU A 79 1.89 6.61 0.00
CA LEU A 79 1.11 6.00 -1.08
C LEU A 79 0.63 7.06 -2.08
N GLN A 80 0.42 6.63 -3.32
CA GLN A 80 -0.35 7.37 -4.31
C GLN A 80 -1.57 6.54 -4.69
N VAL A 81 -2.76 7.13 -4.61
CA VAL A 81 -4.02 6.43 -4.93
C VAL A 81 -4.52 6.87 -6.30
N GLU A 82 -4.35 6.02 -7.31
CA GLU A 82 -4.99 6.21 -8.61
C GLU A 82 -6.42 5.64 -8.60
N VAL A 83 -7.41 6.51 -8.75
CA VAL A 83 -8.80 6.10 -8.97
C VAL A 83 -9.02 5.92 -10.48
N ARG A 84 -9.13 4.68 -10.96
CA ARG A 84 -9.42 4.39 -12.37
C ARG A 84 -10.92 4.14 -12.57
N LYS A 85 -11.53 4.88 -13.51
CA LYS A 85 -12.95 4.69 -13.89
C LYS A 85 -13.18 3.23 -14.33
N GLY A 86 -14.13 2.55 -13.69
CA GLY A 86 -14.57 1.19 -14.05
C GLY A 86 -13.79 0.01 -13.44
N ARG A 87 -12.67 0.21 -12.72
CA ARG A 87 -11.88 -0.90 -12.11
C ARG A 87 -11.58 -0.75 -10.60
N GLY A 88 -12.15 0.25 -9.94
CA GLY A 88 -11.90 0.50 -8.51
C GLY A 88 -10.63 1.31 -8.23
N ARG A 89 -10.34 1.55 -6.94
CA ARG A 89 -9.19 2.36 -6.49
C ARG A 89 -7.92 1.50 -6.52
N THR A 90 -6.96 1.87 -7.36
CA THR A 90 -5.65 1.22 -7.45
C THR A 90 -4.65 2.04 -6.64
N ASN A 91 -4.00 1.42 -5.65
CA ASN A 91 -2.98 2.10 -4.85
C ASN A 91 -1.62 1.72 -5.38
N ILE A 92 -0.71 2.68 -5.45
CA ILE A 92 0.65 2.55 -5.98
C ILE A 92 1.58 2.96 -4.84
N CYS A 93 2.63 2.15 -4.59
CA CYS A 93 3.69 2.53 -3.66
C CYS A 93 4.31 3.87 -4.12
N GLY A 94 4.31 4.87 -3.23
CA GLY A 94 4.82 6.21 -3.53
C GLY A 94 6.33 6.19 -3.72
N LYS A 95 6.81 6.76 -4.83
CA LYS A 95 8.23 7.11 -5.00
C LYS A 95 8.53 8.37 -4.20
N PRO A 96 9.70 8.47 -3.54
CA PRO A 96 10.18 9.77 -3.10
C PRO A 96 10.43 10.63 -4.35
N SER A 97 9.94 11.87 -4.31
CA SER A 97 10.40 12.95 -5.18
C SER A 97 11.84 13.31 -4.85
#